data_AF-A0A7K2LXB8-F1
#
_entry.id   AF-A0A7K2LXB8-F1
#
_cell.length_a   1.000
_cell.length_b   1.000
_cell.length_c   1.000
_cell.angle_alpha   90.00
_cell.angle_beta   90.00
_cell.angle_gamma   90.00
#
_symmetry.space_group_name_H-M   'P 1'
#
loop_
_entity.id
_entity.type
_entity.pdbx_description
1 polymer ?
#
loop_
_entity_poly.entity_id
_entity_poly.type
_entity_poly.pdbx_seq_one_letter_code
_entity_poly.pdbx_strand_id
1 'polypeptide(L)'
;PTHRLTPWRTDWSSQTGASQLGILHGTNHDVPAFRWYEKDTGEVMVCNRPTSAVELQRRAVARTGHGGLLADDGASRGNLFSGGAGESALVLSVSARRGPGTRSRAGYFAYFSDPANAVRTALSFIAETGREIGQSLRARLRKQRPRVSRGGLYPLIRAFATVVERDVVVAAVVGDLLAGRSVVYADLVAYDEVAHHSGPHSRDAAKVLRRLDRALALIEKVAEHAPRPYRIVVLSDHGQSPGETFRARYGLTLGDLVRAGCGLPVPRR
;
A
#
# COMPACT_ATOMS: atom_id res chain seq x y z
N PRO A 1 28.58 9.52 -2.00
CA PRO A 1 27.13 9.18 -1.94
C PRO A 1 26.93 7.85 -1.21
N THR A 2 26.13 7.81 -0.14
CA THR A 2 25.84 6.57 0.62
C THR A 2 24.86 5.64 -0.12
N HIS A 3 24.17 6.14 -1.13
CA HIS A 3 23.14 5.41 -1.89
C HIS A 3 23.26 5.68 -3.39
N ARG A 4 22.76 4.74 -4.20
CA ARG A 4 22.62 4.88 -5.66
C ARG A 4 21.15 5.09 -6.01
N LEU A 5 20.83 6.27 -6.53
CA LEU A 5 19.51 6.54 -7.09
C LEU A 5 19.47 6.09 -8.54
N THR A 6 18.48 5.27 -8.90
CA THR A 6 18.23 4.87 -10.29
C THR A 6 16.81 5.28 -10.65
N PRO A 7 16.62 6.22 -11.59
CA PRO A 7 15.28 6.55 -12.06
C PRO A 7 14.73 5.38 -12.86
N TRP A 8 13.43 5.14 -12.71
CA TRP A 8 12.72 4.18 -13.54
C TRP A 8 11.36 4.76 -13.94
N ARG A 9 10.81 4.24 -15.03
CA ARG A 9 9.48 4.59 -15.51
C ARG A 9 8.61 3.35 -15.43
N THR A 10 7.44 3.50 -14.82
CA THR A 10 6.39 2.49 -14.90
C THR A 10 5.97 2.29 -16.34
N ASP A 11 5.42 1.12 -16.63
CA ASP A 11 4.68 0.91 -17.86
C ASP A 11 3.33 1.66 -17.83
N TRP A 12 2.42 1.29 -18.72
CA TRP A 12 1.10 1.90 -18.83
C TRP A 12 0.27 1.76 -17.55
N SER A 13 0.39 0.65 -16.82
CA SER A 13 -0.38 0.41 -15.60
C SER A 13 0.43 0.83 -14.38
N SER A 14 0.55 2.14 -14.16
CA SER A 14 1.27 2.76 -13.04
C SER A 14 0.50 2.68 -11.71
N GLN A 15 0.28 1.46 -11.19
CA GLN A 15 -0.48 1.20 -9.97
C GLN A 15 0.06 -0.01 -9.22
N THR A 16 -0.12 -0.01 -7.89
CA THR A 16 0.48 -0.99 -6.95
C THR A 16 0.26 -2.44 -7.32
N GLY A 17 -0.93 -2.82 -7.79
CA GLY A 17 -1.25 -4.19 -8.21
C GLY A 17 -0.37 -4.71 -9.34
N ALA A 18 -0.23 -3.93 -10.42
CA ALA A 18 0.60 -4.30 -11.56
C ALA A 18 2.09 -4.30 -11.18
N SER A 19 2.55 -3.27 -10.46
CA SER A 19 3.94 -3.17 -10.03
C SER A 19 4.32 -4.34 -9.10
N GLN A 20 3.51 -4.65 -8.08
CA GLN A 20 3.80 -5.76 -7.18
C GLN A 20 3.76 -7.13 -7.88
N LEU A 21 2.85 -7.37 -8.82
CA LEU A 21 2.87 -8.61 -9.62
C LEU A 21 4.13 -8.71 -10.48
N GLY A 22 4.54 -7.62 -11.11
CA GLY A 22 5.78 -7.56 -11.89
C GLY A 22 7.00 -7.90 -11.03
N ILE A 23 7.11 -7.30 -9.84
CA ILE A 23 8.23 -7.52 -8.91
C ILE A 23 8.20 -8.94 -8.31
N LEU A 24 7.05 -9.38 -7.82
CA LEU A 24 6.94 -10.61 -7.03
C LEU A 24 6.76 -11.86 -7.89
N HIS A 25 6.21 -11.75 -9.10
CA HIS A 25 5.91 -12.88 -9.96
C HIS A 25 6.53 -12.77 -11.35
N GLY A 26 7.26 -11.70 -11.67
CA GLY A 26 7.93 -11.54 -12.96
C GLY A 26 7.00 -11.19 -14.12
N THR A 27 5.72 -10.90 -13.85
CA THR A 27 4.74 -10.53 -14.88
C THR A 27 3.65 -9.66 -14.30
N ASN A 28 3.20 -8.67 -15.07
CA ASN A 28 1.98 -7.88 -14.82
C ASN A 28 1.02 -7.94 -16.00
N HIS A 29 1.16 -8.95 -16.86
CA HIS A 29 0.36 -9.14 -18.05
C HIS A 29 -1.15 -9.12 -17.74
N ASP A 30 -1.89 -8.41 -18.59
CA ASP A 30 -3.35 -8.30 -18.53
C ASP A 30 -3.87 -7.72 -17.20
N VAL A 31 -3.12 -6.75 -16.66
CA VAL A 31 -3.53 -5.92 -15.53
C VAL A 31 -3.54 -4.46 -15.99
N PRO A 32 -4.62 -3.99 -16.65
CA PRO A 32 -4.63 -2.68 -17.32
C PRO A 32 -4.84 -1.49 -16.38
N ALA A 33 -5.38 -1.73 -15.18
CA ALA A 33 -5.70 -0.68 -14.22
C ALA A 33 -5.83 -1.27 -12.80
N PHE A 34 -5.95 -0.40 -11.79
CA PHE A 34 -6.24 -0.85 -10.42
C PHE A 34 -7.63 -1.50 -10.28
N ARG A 35 -8.60 -0.99 -11.06
CA ARG A 35 -9.97 -1.51 -11.18
C ARG A 35 -10.38 -1.53 -12.64
N TRP A 36 -10.86 -2.67 -13.13
CA TRP A 36 -11.34 -2.81 -14.50
C TRP A 36 -12.50 -3.80 -14.59
N TYR A 37 -13.20 -3.77 -15.73
CA TYR A 37 -14.24 -4.74 -16.05
C TYR A 37 -13.64 -5.80 -16.96
N GLU A 38 -13.75 -7.06 -16.55
CA GLU A 38 -13.31 -8.22 -17.32
C GLU A 38 -14.48 -8.74 -18.15
N LYS A 39 -14.35 -8.67 -19.47
CA LYS A 39 -15.44 -9.00 -20.40
C LYS A 39 -15.75 -10.50 -20.41
N ASP A 40 -14.72 -11.33 -20.27
CA ASP A 40 -14.85 -12.78 -20.37
C ASP A 40 -15.63 -13.37 -19.19
N THR A 41 -15.45 -12.81 -17.99
CA THR A 41 -16.15 -13.25 -16.77
C THR A 41 -17.36 -12.38 -16.43
N GLY A 42 -17.47 -11.20 -17.05
CA GLY A 42 -18.49 -10.21 -16.73
C GLY A 42 -18.31 -9.58 -15.34
N GLU A 43 -17.13 -9.72 -14.72
CA GLU A 43 -16.85 -9.25 -13.36
C GLU A 43 -16.02 -7.97 -13.33
N VAL A 44 -16.14 -7.23 -12.22
CA VAL A 44 -15.27 -6.10 -11.92
C VAL A 44 -14.09 -6.58 -11.07
N MET A 45 -12.90 -6.52 -11.65
CA MET A 45 -11.64 -6.80 -10.98
C MET A 45 -11.17 -5.57 -10.21
N VAL A 46 -10.69 -5.78 -8.98
CA VAL A 46 -10.11 -4.71 -8.14
C VAL A 46 -8.88 -5.27 -7.44
N CYS A 47 -7.71 -4.67 -7.63
CA CYS A 47 -6.45 -5.21 -7.09
C CYS A 47 -6.45 -5.39 -5.57
N ASN A 48 -7.16 -4.51 -4.84
CA ASN A 48 -7.32 -4.60 -3.38
C ASN A 48 -8.55 -5.41 -2.93
N ARG A 49 -9.14 -6.23 -3.80
CA ARG A 49 -10.14 -7.21 -3.40
C ARG A 49 -9.46 -8.56 -3.20
N PRO A 50 -9.59 -9.23 -2.03
CA PRO A 50 -8.91 -10.49 -1.76
C PRO A 50 -9.12 -11.57 -2.83
N THR A 51 -10.34 -11.72 -3.35
CA THR A 51 -10.65 -12.70 -4.42
C THR A 51 -9.94 -12.37 -5.73
N SER A 52 -9.90 -11.09 -6.12
CA SER A 52 -9.16 -10.64 -7.31
C SER A 52 -7.66 -10.80 -7.11
N ALA A 53 -7.12 -10.49 -5.92
CA ALA A 53 -5.69 -10.67 -5.63
C ALA A 53 -5.27 -12.15 -5.74
N VAL A 54 -6.09 -13.08 -5.24
CA VAL A 54 -5.85 -14.53 -5.41
C VAL A 54 -5.87 -14.93 -6.87
N GLU A 55 -6.86 -14.47 -7.65
CA GLU A 55 -6.97 -14.81 -9.07
C GLU A 55 -5.80 -14.24 -9.88
N LEU A 56 -5.42 -12.99 -9.65
CA LEU A 56 -4.27 -12.36 -10.30
C LEU A 56 -2.96 -13.08 -9.99
N GLN A 57 -2.76 -13.48 -8.73
CA GLN A 57 -1.61 -14.28 -8.34
C GLN A 57 -1.60 -15.64 -9.03
N ARG A 58 -2.75 -16.31 -9.13
CA ARG A 58 -2.89 -17.59 -9.86
C ARG A 58 -2.52 -17.44 -11.33
N ARG A 59 -3.01 -16.39 -12.00
CA ARG A 59 -2.68 -16.09 -13.41
C ARG A 59 -1.19 -15.82 -13.60
N ALA A 60 -0.58 -15.05 -12.69
CA ALA A 60 0.84 -14.75 -12.76
C ALA A 60 1.70 -16.02 -12.63
N VAL A 61 1.42 -16.86 -11.62
CA VAL A 61 2.11 -18.16 -11.43
C VAL A 61 1.93 -19.08 -12.64
N ALA A 62 0.70 -19.19 -13.17
CA ALA A 62 0.44 -20.01 -14.36
C ALA A 62 1.23 -19.53 -15.59
N ARG A 63 1.47 -18.22 -15.70
CA ARG A 63 2.20 -17.63 -16.82
C ARG A 63 3.70 -17.78 -16.71
N THR A 64 4.27 -17.57 -15.51
CA THR A 64 5.73 -17.58 -15.34
C THR A 64 6.28 -18.95 -14.93
N GLY A 65 5.42 -19.86 -14.48
CA GLY A 65 5.82 -21.21 -14.08
C GLY A 65 6.54 -21.29 -12.74
N HIS A 66 6.61 -20.21 -11.95
CA HIS A 66 7.21 -20.21 -10.61
C HIS A 66 6.29 -19.58 -9.56
N GLY A 67 6.45 -20.00 -8.30
CA GLY A 67 5.58 -19.59 -7.18
C GLY A 67 5.70 -18.12 -6.76
N GLY A 68 6.73 -17.43 -7.25
CA GLY A 68 7.06 -16.03 -6.98
C GLY A 68 8.43 -15.86 -6.32
N LEU A 69 8.87 -14.61 -6.17
CA LEU A 69 10.18 -14.20 -5.63
C LEU A 69 10.41 -14.68 -4.18
N LEU A 70 9.33 -14.88 -3.42
CA LEU A 70 9.35 -15.17 -1.99
C LEU A 70 9.02 -16.64 -1.69
N ALA A 71 8.98 -17.50 -2.71
CA ALA A 71 8.63 -18.91 -2.56
C ALA A 71 9.64 -19.69 -1.67
N ASP A 72 10.93 -19.36 -1.78
CA ASP A 72 12.01 -20.07 -1.10
C ASP A 72 12.47 -19.31 0.15
N ASP A 73 11.70 -19.43 1.25
CA ASP A 73 11.97 -18.79 2.55
C ASP A 73 11.83 -17.25 2.56
N GLY A 74 10.99 -16.71 1.68
CA GLY A 74 10.69 -15.29 1.66
C GLY A 74 9.54 -14.88 2.60
N ALA A 75 9.48 -13.58 2.93
CA ALA A 75 8.41 -12.97 3.72
C ALA A 75 7.75 -11.80 2.99
N SER A 76 6.41 -11.78 3.01
CA SER A 76 5.60 -10.71 2.43
C SER A 76 4.84 -9.96 3.53
N ARG A 77 5.06 -8.64 3.65
CA ARG A 77 4.51 -7.78 4.71
C ARG A 77 3.75 -6.58 4.14
N GLY A 78 2.45 -6.48 4.41
CA GLY A 78 1.61 -5.35 3.97
C GLY A 78 1.24 -5.33 2.48
N ASN A 79 1.55 -6.38 1.73
CA ASN A 79 1.40 -6.41 0.27
C ASN A 79 0.03 -6.91 -0.21
N LEU A 80 -0.30 -6.66 -1.47
CA LEU A 80 -1.48 -7.23 -2.13
C LEU A 80 -1.30 -8.74 -2.41
N PHE A 81 -0.09 -9.15 -2.78
CA PHE A 81 0.26 -10.51 -3.17
C PHE A 81 1.25 -11.15 -2.20
N SER A 82 1.19 -12.47 -2.05
CA SER A 82 2.12 -13.17 -1.16
C SER A 82 3.50 -13.35 -1.77
N GLY A 83 3.63 -13.23 -3.10
CA GLY A 83 4.88 -13.49 -3.80
C GLY A 83 5.39 -14.92 -3.66
N GLY A 84 4.54 -15.86 -3.24
CA GLY A 84 4.92 -17.24 -2.91
C GLY A 84 5.28 -17.48 -1.44
N ALA A 85 5.32 -16.45 -0.60
CA ALA A 85 5.71 -16.58 0.81
C ALA A 85 4.79 -17.51 1.62
N GLY A 86 5.39 -18.44 2.38
CA GLY A 86 4.68 -19.31 3.32
C GLY A 86 4.20 -18.58 4.58
N GLU A 87 4.94 -17.54 5.02
CA GLU A 87 4.54 -16.63 6.08
C GLU A 87 4.23 -15.25 5.51
N SER A 88 3.03 -14.75 5.83
CA SER A 88 2.51 -13.50 5.30
C SER A 88 1.82 -12.74 6.42
N ALA A 89 2.28 -11.55 6.78
CA ALA A 89 1.54 -10.68 7.70
C ALA A 89 0.96 -9.51 6.91
N LEU A 90 -0.32 -9.22 7.12
CA LEU A 90 -1.03 -8.15 6.41
C LEU A 90 -1.01 -8.31 4.88
N VAL A 91 -0.99 -9.55 4.36
CA VAL A 91 -1.11 -9.81 2.91
C VAL A 91 -2.57 -10.03 2.55
N LEU A 92 -3.04 -9.25 1.59
CA LEU A 92 -4.45 -9.22 1.21
C LEU A 92 -4.93 -10.52 0.56
N SER A 93 -4.13 -11.14 -0.32
CA SER A 93 -4.49 -12.40 -0.99
C SER A 93 -4.66 -13.59 -0.02
N VAL A 94 -3.96 -13.57 1.12
CA VAL A 94 -4.06 -14.60 2.16
C VAL A 94 -5.38 -14.49 2.95
N SER A 95 -5.96 -13.29 3.03
CA SER A 95 -7.24 -13.07 3.75
C SER A 95 -8.46 -13.75 3.09
N ALA A 96 -8.35 -14.14 1.81
CA ALA A 96 -9.39 -14.88 1.08
C ALA A 96 -9.38 -16.40 1.32
N ARG A 97 -8.24 -16.99 1.72
CA ARG A 97 -8.11 -18.44 1.95
C ARG A 97 -8.57 -18.80 3.37
N ARG A 98 -9.89 -18.85 3.59
CA ARG A 98 -10.47 -19.39 4.83
C ARG A 98 -10.45 -20.93 4.80
N GLY A 99 -9.36 -21.52 5.27
CA GLY A 99 -9.24 -22.96 5.57
C GLY A 99 -8.67 -23.18 6.98
N PRO A 100 -8.97 -24.32 7.65
CA PRO A 100 -8.41 -24.63 8.96
C PRO A 100 -6.92 -24.98 8.80
N GLY A 101 -6.04 -24.00 9.00
CA GLY A 101 -4.58 -24.18 8.93
C GLY A 101 -3.78 -22.92 8.59
N THR A 102 -4.41 -21.93 7.95
CA THR A 102 -3.75 -20.68 7.49
C THR A 102 -3.89 -19.52 8.47
N ARG A 103 -3.62 -19.73 9.77
CA ARG A 103 -3.62 -18.63 10.75
C ARG A 103 -2.28 -17.88 10.77
N SER A 104 -2.07 -16.98 9.82
CA SER A 104 -1.12 -15.88 10.07
C SER A 104 -1.84 -14.71 10.76
N ARG A 105 -2.29 -14.95 12.00
CA ARG A 105 -2.58 -13.87 12.98
C ARG A 105 -1.36 -13.56 13.86
N ALA A 106 -0.25 -14.28 13.64
CA ALA A 106 0.96 -14.22 14.44
C ALA A 106 1.61 -12.83 14.45
N GLY A 107 1.65 -12.12 13.30
CA GLY A 107 2.24 -10.78 13.23
C GLY A 107 1.50 -9.72 14.05
N TYR A 108 0.16 -9.81 14.12
CA TYR A 108 -0.66 -8.92 14.94
C TYR A 108 -0.54 -9.27 16.44
N PHE A 109 -0.68 -10.55 16.78
CA PHE A 109 -0.63 -10.99 18.17
C PHE A 109 0.75 -10.77 18.80
N ALA A 110 1.85 -11.10 18.10
CA ALA A 110 3.21 -10.95 18.61
C ALA A 110 3.61 -9.48 18.85
N TYR A 111 3.17 -8.56 17.97
CA TYR A 111 3.44 -7.13 18.13
C TYR A 111 2.65 -6.50 19.29
N PHE A 112 1.35 -6.83 19.42
CA PHE A 112 0.50 -6.30 20.48
C PHE A 112 0.58 -7.06 21.80
N SER A 113 1.27 -8.20 21.85
CA SER A 113 1.58 -8.88 23.11
C SER A 113 2.64 -8.15 23.95
N ASP A 114 3.37 -7.20 23.36
CA ASP A 114 4.17 -6.22 24.10
C ASP A 114 3.30 -5.00 24.46
N PRO A 115 2.96 -4.78 25.75
CA PRO A 115 2.13 -3.66 26.18
C PRO A 115 2.71 -2.29 25.82
N ALA A 116 4.04 -2.18 25.71
CA ALA A 116 4.70 -0.93 25.34
C ALA A 116 4.43 -0.58 23.86
N ASN A 117 4.44 -1.58 22.97
CA ASN A 117 4.10 -1.40 21.55
C ASN A 117 2.61 -1.08 21.38
N ALA A 118 1.73 -1.73 22.15
CA ALA A 118 0.30 -1.46 22.15
C ALA A 118 -0.03 -0.02 22.58
N VAL A 119 0.53 0.43 23.72
CA VAL A 119 0.32 1.79 24.25
C VAL A 119 0.94 2.84 23.34
N ARG A 120 2.17 2.62 22.84
CA ARG A 120 2.83 3.52 21.88
C ARG A 120 2.02 3.68 20.59
N THR A 121 1.47 2.58 20.08
CA THR A 121 0.63 2.57 18.87
C THR A 121 -0.68 3.33 19.12
N ALA A 122 -1.36 3.07 20.23
CA ALA A 122 -2.61 3.74 20.59
C ALA A 122 -2.41 5.25 20.79
N LEU A 123 -1.38 5.68 21.53
CA LEU A 123 -1.06 7.09 21.71
C LEU A 123 -0.67 7.77 20.39
N SER A 124 0.11 7.08 19.56
CA SER A 124 0.50 7.60 18.24
C SER A 124 -0.70 7.72 17.29
N PHE A 125 -1.64 6.79 17.35
CA PHE A 125 -2.89 6.80 16.59
C PHE A 125 -3.77 7.99 17.00
N ILE A 126 -3.96 8.21 18.31
CA ILE A 126 -4.72 9.35 18.84
C ILE A 126 -4.04 10.66 18.45
N ALA A 127 -2.72 10.75 18.59
CA ALA A 127 -1.96 11.93 18.21
C ALA A 127 -2.05 12.22 16.70
N GLU A 128 -2.04 11.20 15.84
CA GLU A 128 -2.18 11.40 14.40
C GLU A 128 -3.61 11.77 13.99
N THR A 129 -4.62 11.19 14.64
CA THR A 129 -6.02 11.59 14.48
C THR A 129 -6.19 13.08 14.82
N GLY A 130 -5.63 13.53 15.95
CA GLY A 130 -5.63 14.95 16.32
C GLY A 130 -4.86 15.84 15.33
N ARG A 131 -3.74 15.37 14.78
CA ARG A 131 -2.98 16.09 13.75
C ARG A 131 -3.76 16.25 12.45
N GLU A 132 -4.44 15.21 11.96
CA GLU A 132 -5.29 15.31 10.76
C GLU A 132 -6.40 16.33 10.95
N ILE A 133 -7.07 16.32 12.11
CA ILE A 133 -8.13 17.30 12.41
C ILE A 133 -7.56 18.72 12.35
N GLY A 134 -6.42 18.98 13.02
CA GLY A 134 -5.77 20.29 12.99
C GLY A 134 -5.25 20.69 11.59
N GLN A 135 -4.77 19.72 10.80
CA GLN A 135 -4.28 19.94 9.44
C GLN A 135 -5.44 20.24 8.47
N SER A 136 -6.54 19.50 8.56
CA SER A 136 -7.78 19.74 7.83
C SER A 136 -8.35 21.13 8.14
N LEU A 137 -8.38 21.53 9.41
CA LEU A 137 -8.78 22.88 9.82
C LEU A 137 -7.85 23.94 9.22
N ARG A 138 -6.53 23.76 9.33
CA ARG A 138 -5.55 24.73 8.81
C ARG A 138 -5.59 24.84 7.29
N ALA A 139 -5.75 23.73 6.56
CA ALA A 139 -5.91 23.73 5.11
C ALA A 139 -7.20 24.46 4.70
N ARG A 140 -8.27 24.30 5.48
CA ARG A 140 -9.53 25.03 5.28
C ARG A 140 -9.36 26.53 5.47
N LEU A 141 -8.71 26.94 6.56
CA LEU A 141 -8.43 28.34 6.88
C LEU A 141 -7.51 29.00 5.84
N ARG A 142 -6.53 28.26 5.31
CA ARG A 142 -5.57 28.75 4.30
C ARG A 142 -6.04 28.66 2.85
N LYS A 143 -7.30 28.26 2.62
CA LYS A 143 -7.92 28.12 1.28
C LYS A 143 -7.07 27.34 0.25
N GLN A 144 -6.25 26.38 0.71
CA GLN A 144 -5.37 25.61 -0.18
C GLN A 144 -6.20 24.73 -1.13
N ARG A 145 -5.82 24.70 -2.41
CA ARG A 145 -6.41 23.87 -3.47
C ARG A 145 -5.32 22.98 -4.08
N PRO A 146 -5.65 21.79 -4.62
CA PRO A 146 -6.97 21.15 -4.71
C PRO A 146 -7.49 20.60 -3.37
N ARG A 147 -8.82 20.48 -3.20
CA ARG A 147 -9.46 20.00 -1.97
C ARG A 147 -10.14 18.65 -2.20
N VAL A 148 -9.52 17.57 -1.76
CA VAL A 148 -10.18 16.27 -1.61
C VAL A 148 -10.89 16.27 -0.25
N SER A 149 -12.09 15.69 -0.16
CA SER A 149 -12.80 15.60 1.11
C SER A 149 -11.99 14.79 2.11
N ARG A 150 -11.71 15.38 3.28
CA ARG A 150 -10.99 14.73 4.40
C ARG A 150 -11.91 14.40 5.60
N GLY A 151 -13.22 14.34 5.36
CA GLY A 151 -14.23 14.08 6.40
C GLY A 151 -14.53 12.59 6.57
N GLY A 152 -15.31 12.23 7.60
CA GLY A 152 -15.76 10.86 7.84
C GLY A 152 -14.69 9.96 8.48
N LEU A 153 -14.53 8.73 7.97
CA LEU A 153 -13.60 7.73 8.50
C LEU A 153 -12.12 8.00 8.14
N TYR A 154 -11.85 8.95 7.24
CA TYR A 154 -10.51 9.23 6.72
C TYR A 154 -9.44 9.48 7.80
N PRO A 155 -9.68 10.27 8.86
CA PRO A 155 -8.69 10.44 9.94
C PRO A 155 -8.30 9.12 10.63
N LEU A 156 -9.23 8.18 10.73
CA LEU A 156 -8.99 6.85 11.32
C LEU A 156 -8.23 5.93 10.35
N ILE A 157 -8.58 5.95 9.06
CA ILE A 157 -7.85 5.22 8.01
C ILE A 157 -6.41 5.73 7.92
N ARG A 158 -6.24 7.06 7.90
CA ARG A 158 -4.92 7.70 7.90
C ARG A 158 -4.11 7.34 9.13
N ALA A 159 -4.70 7.42 10.32
CA ALA A 159 -4.02 7.07 11.57
C ALA A 159 -3.64 5.57 11.59
N PHE A 160 -4.48 4.69 11.03
CA PHE A 160 -4.16 3.28 10.88
C PHE A 160 -2.97 3.06 9.94
N ALA A 161 -3.03 3.58 8.71
CA ALA A 161 -1.98 3.40 7.70
C ALA A 161 -0.63 4.02 8.13
N THR A 162 -0.66 5.21 8.74
CA THR A 162 0.57 5.96 9.06
C THR A 162 1.22 5.57 10.39
N VAL A 163 0.52 4.83 11.25
CA VAL A 163 1.00 4.47 12.59
C VAL A 163 0.96 2.95 12.76
N VAL A 164 -0.24 2.37 12.76
CA VAL A 164 -0.43 0.95 13.09
C VAL A 164 0.21 0.06 12.03
N GLU A 165 -0.15 0.28 10.77
CA GLU A 165 0.34 -0.54 9.66
C GLU A 165 1.85 -0.41 9.50
N ARG A 166 2.38 0.82 9.45
CA ARG A 166 3.83 1.03 9.38
C ARG A 166 4.57 0.32 10.51
N ASP A 167 4.17 0.54 11.76
CA ASP A 167 4.94 0.02 12.89
C ASP A 167 4.86 -1.52 12.98
N VAL A 168 3.72 -2.11 12.61
CA VAL A 168 3.57 -3.57 12.49
C VAL A 168 4.43 -4.12 11.36
N VAL A 169 4.40 -3.50 10.18
CA VAL A 169 5.21 -3.93 9.03
C VAL A 169 6.70 -3.83 9.35
N VAL A 170 7.16 -2.71 9.93
CA VAL A 170 8.57 -2.52 10.30
C VAL A 170 9.01 -3.53 11.36
N ALA A 171 8.19 -3.78 12.39
CA ALA A 171 8.51 -4.77 13.40
C ALA A 171 8.56 -6.20 12.81
N ALA A 172 7.66 -6.53 11.88
CA ALA A 172 7.69 -7.81 11.19
C ALA A 172 8.94 -7.96 10.32
N VAL A 173 9.34 -6.91 9.58
CA VAL A 173 10.59 -6.89 8.81
C VAL A 173 11.80 -7.09 9.73
N VAL A 174 11.87 -6.38 10.86
CA VAL A 174 12.94 -6.56 11.86
C VAL A 174 13.00 -8.00 12.36
N GLY A 175 11.86 -8.61 12.66
CA GLY A 175 11.77 -10.02 13.03
C GLY A 175 12.28 -10.95 11.92
N ASP A 176 11.89 -10.71 10.67
CA ASP A 176 12.34 -11.49 9.51
C ASP A 176 13.84 -11.39 9.27
N LEU A 177 14.41 -10.19 9.43
CA LEU A 177 15.85 -9.96 9.34
C LEU A 177 16.60 -10.80 10.37
N LEU A 178 16.18 -10.72 11.63
CA LEU A 178 16.79 -11.45 12.75
C LEU A 178 16.58 -12.97 12.66
N ALA A 179 15.46 -13.41 12.07
CA ALA A 179 15.21 -14.82 11.75
C ALA A 179 16.04 -15.33 10.56
N GLY A 180 16.73 -14.45 9.83
CA GLY A 180 17.61 -14.82 8.72
C GLY A 180 16.89 -15.17 7.42
N ARG A 181 15.64 -14.71 7.23
CA ARG A 181 14.83 -14.96 6.02
C ARG A 181 15.57 -14.59 4.75
N SER A 182 15.36 -15.37 3.68
CA SER A 182 16.12 -15.19 2.45
C SER A 182 15.86 -13.85 1.75
N VAL A 183 14.59 -13.45 1.67
CA VAL A 183 14.10 -12.25 1.01
C VAL A 183 12.90 -11.70 1.78
N VAL A 184 12.87 -10.39 2.03
CA VAL A 184 11.74 -9.72 2.68
C VAL A 184 11.23 -8.61 1.75
N TYR A 185 9.95 -8.66 1.40
CA TYR A 185 9.28 -7.63 0.62
C TYR A 185 8.19 -6.97 1.47
N ALA A 186 8.28 -5.65 1.64
CA ALA A 186 7.40 -4.88 2.50
C ALA A 186 6.85 -3.65 1.79
N ASP A 187 5.53 -3.46 1.87
CA ASP A 187 4.86 -2.25 1.37
C ASP A 187 4.66 -1.24 2.50
N LEU A 188 4.95 0.02 2.21
CA LEU A 188 4.89 1.14 3.15
C LEU A 188 3.94 2.22 2.61
N VAL A 189 2.64 1.91 2.63
CA VAL A 189 1.55 2.68 2.00
C VAL A 189 1.29 4.08 2.58
N ALA A 190 1.89 4.39 3.73
CA ALA A 190 1.59 5.59 4.50
C ALA A 190 1.77 6.90 3.72
N TYR A 191 2.77 6.97 2.81
CA TYR A 191 2.98 8.17 2.00
C TYR A 191 1.84 8.39 1.02
N ASP A 192 1.50 7.35 0.26
CA ASP A 192 0.51 7.38 -0.82
C ASP A 192 -0.86 7.82 -0.31
N GLU A 193 -1.33 7.21 0.78
CA GLU A 193 -2.61 7.52 1.43
C GLU A 193 -2.73 9.00 1.84
N VAL A 194 -1.66 9.56 2.42
CA VAL A 194 -1.63 10.96 2.87
C VAL A 194 -1.50 11.91 1.69
N ALA A 195 -0.67 11.55 0.71
CA ALA A 195 -0.41 12.37 -0.46
C ALA A 195 -1.63 12.44 -1.39
N HIS A 196 -2.44 11.38 -1.46
CA HIS A 196 -3.72 11.37 -2.17
C HIS A 196 -4.71 12.44 -1.69
N HIS A 197 -4.77 12.68 -0.38
CA HIS A 197 -5.71 13.63 0.22
C HIS A 197 -5.09 15.01 0.48
N SER A 198 -3.77 15.07 0.62
CA SER A 198 -3.05 16.28 1.01
C SER A 198 -2.25 16.92 -0.10
N GLY A 199 -2.00 16.20 -1.18
CA GLY A 199 -1.09 16.57 -2.24
C GLY A 199 0.34 16.06 -1.97
N PRO A 200 1.08 15.66 -3.02
CA PRO A 200 2.39 15.04 -2.92
C PRO A 200 3.48 15.96 -2.35
N HIS A 201 3.32 17.28 -2.52
CA HIS A 201 4.26 18.30 -2.02
C HIS A 201 3.82 18.93 -0.69
N SER A 202 2.81 18.35 -0.03
CA SER A 202 2.30 18.91 1.22
C SER A 202 3.27 18.70 2.38
N ARG A 203 3.19 19.60 3.38
CA ARG A 203 3.93 19.44 4.65
C ARG A 203 3.57 18.14 5.37
N ASP A 204 2.37 17.62 5.13
CA ASP A 204 1.84 16.41 5.76
C ASP A 204 2.47 15.16 5.15
N ALA A 205 2.51 15.08 3.82
CA ALA A 205 3.26 14.06 3.09
C ALA A 205 4.76 14.07 3.47
N ALA A 206 5.37 15.27 3.56
CA ALA A 206 6.77 15.40 3.97
C ALA A 206 7.05 14.91 5.41
N LYS A 207 6.08 15.04 6.33
CA LYS A 207 6.20 14.48 7.69
C LYS A 207 6.17 12.95 7.67
N VAL A 208 5.35 12.35 6.82
CA VAL A 208 5.29 10.90 6.64
C VAL A 208 6.62 10.39 6.08
N LEU A 209 7.16 11.03 5.05
CA LEU A 209 8.48 10.67 4.50
C LEU A 209 9.58 10.68 5.57
N ARG A 210 9.64 11.72 6.43
CA ARG A 210 10.60 11.74 7.55
C ARG A 210 10.40 10.61 8.58
N ARG A 211 9.20 10.05 8.70
CA ARG A 211 8.95 8.89 9.57
C ARG A 211 9.37 7.60 8.90
N LEU A 212 9.12 7.46 7.59
CA LEU A 212 9.58 6.33 6.80
C LEU A 212 11.11 6.29 6.77
N ASP A 213 11.78 7.43 6.60
CA ASP A 213 13.24 7.57 6.70
C ASP A 213 13.80 7.01 8.02
N ARG A 214 13.19 7.36 9.17
CA ARG A 214 13.57 6.79 10.47
C ARG A 214 13.31 5.29 10.59
N ALA A 215 12.25 4.78 9.95
CA ALA A 215 11.97 3.35 9.92
C ALA A 215 13.01 2.59 9.09
N LEU A 216 13.41 3.14 7.94
CA LEU A 216 14.48 2.59 7.10
C LEU A 216 15.82 2.59 7.84
N ALA A 217 16.15 3.67 8.55
CA ALA A 217 17.36 3.73 9.37
C ALA A 217 17.37 2.70 10.52
N LEU A 218 16.20 2.35 11.07
CA LEU A 218 16.10 1.26 12.05
C LEU A 218 16.35 -0.10 11.39
N ILE A 219 15.74 -0.35 10.22
CA ILE A 219 15.93 -1.59 9.46
C ILE A 219 17.40 -1.77 9.07
N GLU A 220 18.07 -0.70 8.61
CA GLU A 220 19.49 -0.70 8.29
C GLU A 220 20.36 -1.10 9.49
N LYS A 221 20.14 -0.49 10.66
CA LYS A 221 20.86 -0.83 11.89
C LYS A 221 20.63 -2.27 12.34
N VAL A 222 19.40 -2.78 12.23
CA VAL A 222 19.10 -4.17 12.58
C VAL A 222 19.75 -5.13 11.61
N ALA A 223 19.80 -4.79 10.32
CA ALA A 223 20.42 -5.62 9.29
C ALA A 223 21.92 -5.86 9.55
N GLU A 224 22.63 -4.93 10.20
CA GLU A 224 24.03 -5.10 10.64
C GLU A 224 24.20 -6.22 11.68
N HIS A 225 23.15 -6.54 12.44
CA HIS A 225 23.15 -7.54 13.51
C HIS A 225 22.45 -8.85 13.11
N ALA A 226 21.96 -8.93 11.88
CA ALA A 226 21.25 -10.10 11.40
C ALA A 226 22.22 -11.27 11.13
N PRO A 227 21.75 -12.54 11.20
CA PRO A 227 22.60 -13.72 10.99
C PRO A 227 23.16 -13.84 9.56
N ARG A 228 22.77 -12.97 8.65
CA ARG A 228 23.22 -12.91 7.25
C ARG A 228 23.29 -11.46 6.76
N PRO A 229 24.12 -11.18 5.74
CA PRO A 229 24.11 -9.86 5.11
C PRO A 229 22.82 -9.65 4.30
N TYR A 230 22.27 -8.44 4.40
CA TYR A 230 21.14 -7.98 3.59
C TYR A 230 21.53 -6.80 2.70
N ARG A 231 20.91 -6.74 1.52
CA ARG A 231 20.94 -5.56 0.65
C ARG A 231 19.57 -4.91 0.70
N ILE A 232 19.52 -3.64 1.10
CA ILE A 232 18.28 -2.88 1.18
C ILE A 232 18.05 -2.18 -0.15
N VAL A 233 16.91 -2.45 -0.78
CA VAL A 233 16.46 -1.79 -1.99
C VAL A 233 15.17 -1.05 -1.67
N VAL A 234 15.18 0.26 -1.83
CA VAL A 234 14.00 1.12 -1.68
C VAL A 234 13.52 1.50 -3.07
N LEU A 235 12.27 1.19 -3.37
CA LEU A 235 11.62 1.51 -4.64
C LEU A 235 10.30 2.22 -4.39
N SER A 236 9.81 2.89 -5.42
CA SER A 236 8.48 3.47 -5.47
C SER A 236 7.82 2.89 -6.71
N ASP A 237 6.65 2.27 -6.53
CA ASP A 237 5.86 1.59 -7.55
C ASP A 237 5.23 2.56 -8.56
N HIS A 238 4.96 3.80 -8.15
CA HIS A 238 4.57 4.91 -9.01
C HIS A 238 4.78 6.27 -8.32
N GLY A 239 4.78 7.34 -9.13
CA GLY A 239 4.73 8.72 -8.63
C GLY A 239 3.32 9.21 -8.33
N GLN A 240 3.21 10.49 -7.99
CA GLN A 240 1.94 11.20 -7.89
C GLN A 240 2.06 12.61 -8.49
N SER A 241 0.99 13.09 -9.11
CA SER A 241 0.90 14.46 -9.64
C SER A 241 -0.24 15.23 -8.97
N PRO A 242 -0.06 16.53 -8.66
CA PRO A 242 -1.15 17.35 -8.14
C PRO A 242 -2.23 17.55 -9.21
N GLY A 243 -3.50 17.42 -8.82
CA GLY A 243 -4.62 17.62 -9.74
C GLY A 243 -5.96 17.77 -9.01
N GLU A 244 -6.88 18.51 -9.61
CA GLU A 244 -8.28 18.51 -9.19
C GLU A 244 -8.97 17.22 -9.66
N THR A 245 -9.92 16.72 -8.88
CA THR A 245 -10.76 15.61 -9.34
C THR A 245 -11.56 16.05 -10.58
N PHE A 246 -11.87 15.10 -11.46
CA PHE A 246 -12.68 15.38 -12.66
C PHE A 246 -13.97 16.14 -12.33
N ARG A 247 -14.65 15.73 -11.25
CA ARG A 247 -15.86 16.39 -10.74
C ARG A 247 -15.62 17.84 -10.33
N ALA A 248 -14.53 18.13 -9.63
CA ALA A 248 -14.24 19.49 -9.18
C ALA A 248 -13.93 20.42 -10.37
N ARG A 249 -13.19 19.90 -11.36
CA ARG A 249 -12.77 20.67 -12.54
C ARG A 249 -13.91 20.93 -13.52
N TYR A 250 -14.75 19.93 -13.77
CA TYR A 250 -15.76 19.98 -14.83
C TYR A 250 -17.19 20.12 -14.31
N GLY A 251 -17.43 20.01 -13.00
CA GLY A 251 -18.76 20.12 -12.42
C GLY A 251 -19.64 18.87 -12.59
N LEU A 252 -19.29 17.91 -13.44
CA LEU A 252 -19.98 16.62 -13.63
C LEU A 252 -19.05 15.41 -13.34
N THR A 253 -19.61 14.21 -13.16
CA THR A 253 -18.77 13.01 -13.03
C THR A 253 -18.27 12.52 -14.38
N LEU A 254 -17.18 11.75 -14.40
CA LEU A 254 -16.75 11.07 -15.62
C LEU A 254 -17.85 10.13 -16.15
N GLY A 255 -18.60 9.47 -15.25
CA GLY A 255 -19.74 8.63 -15.61
C GLY A 255 -20.85 9.41 -16.31
N ASP A 256 -21.17 10.61 -15.84
CA ASP A 256 -22.16 11.50 -16.48
C ASP A 256 -21.72 11.87 -17.90
N LEU A 257 -20.43 12.19 -18.09
CA LEU A 257 -19.88 12.52 -19.40
C LEU A 257 -20.00 11.34 -20.37
N VAL A 258 -19.61 10.14 -19.93
CA VAL A 258 -19.69 8.92 -20.74
C VAL A 258 -21.13 8.62 -21.12
N ARG A 259 -22.07 8.72 -20.16
CA ARG A 259 -23.50 8.50 -20.42
C ARG A 259 -24.03 9.48 -21.47
N ALA A 260 -23.72 10.77 -21.33
CA ALA A 260 -24.12 11.78 -22.30
C ALA A 260 -23.54 11.49 -23.70
N GLY A 261 -22.26 11.11 -23.80
CA GLY A 261 -21.62 10.75 -25.05
C GLY A 261 -22.21 9.49 -25.72
N CYS A 262 -22.83 8.61 -24.94
CA CYS A 262 -23.56 7.44 -25.43
C CYS A 262 -25.07 7.68 -25.64
N GLY A 263 -25.56 8.92 -25.52
CA GLY A 263 -26.99 9.24 -25.64
C GLY A 263 -27.86 8.70 -24.49
N LEU A 264 -27.26 8.35 -23.36
CA LEU A 264 -27.96 7.83 -22.18
C LEU A 264 -28.40 8.96 -21.25
N PRO A 265 -29.51 8.80 -20.49
CA PRO A 265 -29.96 9.80 -19.52
C PRO A 265 -28.90 10.05 -18.44
N VAL A 266 -28.64 11.32 -18.13
CA VAL A 266 -27.78 11.77 -17.03
C VAL A 266 -28.65 12.14 -15.83
N PRO A 267 -28.38 11.63 -14.61
CA PRO A 267 -29.13 12.01 -13.42
C PRO A 267 -29.07 13.52 -13.18
N ARG A 268 -30.23 14.16 -12.97
CA ARG A 268 -30.27 15.56 -12.50
C ARG A 268 -29.78 15.59 -11.05
N ARG A 269 -28.89 16.53 -10.73
CA ARG A 269 -28.41 16.78 -9.36
C ARG A 269 -29.43 17.53 -8.54
#